data_AF-A0A090VVW4-F1
#
_entry.id   AF-A0A090VVW4-F1
#
_cell.length_a   1.000
_cell.length_b   1.000
_cell.length_c   1.000
_cell.angle_alpha   90.00
_cell.angle_beta   90.00
_cell.angle_gamma   90.00
#
_symmetry.space_group_name_H-M   'P 1'
#
loop_
_entity.id
_entity.type
_entity.pdbx_description
1 polymer ?
#
loop_
_entity_poly.entity_id
_entity_poly.type
_entity_poly.pdbx_seq_one_letter_code
_entity_poly.pdbx_strand_id
1 'polypeptide(L)'
;MYNFARSNSIVFDNNTPLKDAFEHANVVVVNNSTVGVEAISQNKTVVVLGNAYYDNAKICLKYDGNTCLKSLLEQALNFQPKIQNINNFLYDLINSNLVKGQIKGKDLKAAKHIANIISTQN
;
A
#
# COMPACT_ATOMS: atom_id res chain seq x y z
N MET A 1 -7.63 -24.83 2.25
CA MET A 1 -7.67 -23.39 2.64
C MET A 1 -8.59 -23.15 3.84
N TYR A 2 -9.91 -23.36 3.74
CA TYR A 2 -10.84 -23.10 4.85
C TYR A 2 -10.53 -23.88 6.14
N ASN A 3 -10.17 -25.17 6.04
CA ASN A 3 -9.76 -25.96 7.21
C ASN A 3 -8.50 -25.39 7.88
N PHE A 4 -7.50 -25.00 7.08
CA PHE A 4 -6.29 -24.36 7.60
C PHE A 4 -6.65 -23.05 8.32
N ALA A 5 -7.51 -22.22 7.74
CA ALA A 5 -7.96 -20.99 8.35
C ALA A 5 -8.65 -21.23 9.70
N ARG A 6 -9.59 -22.18 9.75
CA ARG A 6 -10.32 -22.56 10.96
C ARG A 6 -9.38 -23.07 12.06
N SER A 7 -8.38 -23.88 11.73
CA SER A 7 -7.41 -24.41 12.69
C SER A 7 -6.37 -23.38 13.17
N ASN A 8 -6.26 -22.23 12.49
CA ASN A 8 -5.27 -21.19 12.80
C ASN A 8 -5.91 -19.83 13.14
N SER A 9 -7.19 -19.81 13.52
CA SER A 9 -7.91 -18.58 13.90
C SER A 9 -7.88 -17.48 12.82
N ILE A 10 -7.87 -17.87 11.54
CA ILE A 10 -7.95 -16.94 10.41
C ILE A 10 -9.41 -16.76 10.04
N VAL A 11 -9.84 -15.49 9.99
CA VAL A 11 -11.20 -15.10 9.60
C VAL A 11 -11.17 -14.47 8.21
N PHE A 12 -12.10 -14.88 7.35
CA PHE A 12 -12.38 -14.19 6.10
C PHE A 12 -13.50 -13.19 6.36
N ASP A 13 -13.15 -11.91 6.42
CA ASP A 13 -14.10 -10.84 6.69
C ASP A 13 -14.48 -10.12 5.39
N ASN A 14 -15.78 -10.00 5.16
CA ASN A 14 -16.38 -9.30 4.02
C ASN A 14 -17.49 -8.32 4.44
N ASN A 15 -17.72 -8.13 5.75
CA ASN A 15 -18.82 -7.33 6.27
C ASN A 15 -18.32 -6.13 7.08
N THR A 16 -17.15 -6.22 7.70
CA THR A 16 -16.57 -5.10 8.44
C THR A 16 -16.10 -4.03 7.46
N PRO A 17 -16.52 -2.75 7.65
CA PRO A 17 -15.93 -1.66 6.90
C PRO A 17 -14.42 -1.62 7.08
N LEU A 18 -13.68 -1.42 5.98
CA LEU A 18 -12.22 -1.49 5.99
C LEU A 18 -11.56 -0.52 6.99
N LYS A 19 -12.17 0.65 7.19
CA LYS A 19 -11.75 1.64 8.20
C LYS A 19 -11.79 1.05 9.62
N ASP A 20 -12.87 0.35 9.96
CA ASP A 20 -13.05 -0.24 11.29
C ASP A 20 -12.09 -1.43 11.47
N ALA A 21 -11.86 -2.21 10.40
CA ALA A 21 -10.86 -3.27 10.39
C ALA A 21 -9.44 -2.71 10.63
N PHE A 22 -9.10 -1.56 10.05
CA PHE A 22 -7.83 -0.91 10.30
C PHE A 22 -7.69 -0.45 11.73
N GLU A 23 -8.72 0.15 12.34
CA GLU A 23 -8.69 0.64 13.72
C GLU A 23 -8.15 -0.42 14.69
N HIS A 24 -8.63 -1.65 14.55
CA HIS A 24 -8.25 -2.78 15.41
C HIS A 24 -7.00 -3.55 14.93
N ALA A 25 -6.54 -3.35 13.69
CA ALA A 25 -5.35 -4.02 13.17
C ALA A 25 -4.07 -3.45 13.79
N ASN A 26 -3.18 -4.36 14.25
CA ASN A 26 -1.81 -4.01 14.65
C ASN A 26 -0.90 -3.81 13.43
N VAL A 27 -1.04 -4.66 12.42
CA VAL A 27 -0.25 -4.66 11.19
C VAL A 27 -1.15 -5.01 10.03
N VAL A 28 -1.01 -4.30 8.92
CA VAL A 28 -1.71 -4.59 7.66
C VAL A 28 -0.71 -5.22 6.69
N VAL A 29 -0.98 -6.44 6.24
CA VAL A 29 -0.13 -7.14 5.27
C VAL A 29 -0.83 -7.18 3.92
N VAL A 30 -0.17 -6.71 2.88
CA VAL A 30 -0.71 -6.65 1.51
C VAL A 30 0.27 -7.24 0.52
N ASN A 31 -0.23 -7.78 -0.59
CA ASN A 31 0.63 -8.14 -1.71
C ASN A 31 1.12 -6.87 -2.42
N ASN A 32 0.25 -6.23 -3.21
CA ASN A 32 0.51 -4.98 -3.91
C ASN A 32 -0.76 -4.10 -4.03
N SER A 33 -1.76 -4.38 -3.18
CA SER A 33 -3.06 -3.73 -3.23
C SER A 33 -2.96 -2.23 -2.92
N THR A 34 -3.76 -1.40 -3.59
CA THR A 34 -3.87 0.02 -3.26
C THR A 34 -4.40 0.27 -1.84
N VAL A 35 -5.05 -0.73 -1.25
CA VAL A 35 -5.46 -0.75 0.17
C VAL A 35 -4.28 -0.48 1.12
N GLY A 36 -3.04 -0.82 0.72
CA GLY A 36 -1.85 -0.49 1.50
C GLY A 36 -1.65 1.03 1.66
N VAL A 37 -1.97 1.83 0.64
CA VAL A 37 -1.91 3.31 0.72
C VAL A 37 -2.97 3.84 1.68
N GLU A 38 -4.17 3.26 1.68
CA GLU A 38 -5.24 3.63 2.60
C GLU A 38 -4.90 3.29 4.06
N ALA A 39 -4.25 2.14 4.30
CA ALA A 39 -3.73 1.80 5.63
C ALA A 39 -2.63 2.78 6.08
N ILE A 40 -1.68 3.12 5.18
CA ILE A 40 -0.62 4.10 5.45
C ILE A 40 -1.21 5.47 5.80
N SER A 41 -2.24 5.94 5.08
CA SER A 41 -2.87 7.24 5.36
C SER A 41 -3.59 7.28 6.72
N GLN A 42 -3.93 6.13 7.29
CA GLN A 42 -4.46 5.98 8.64
C GLN A 42 -3.37 5.71 9.69
N ASN A 43 -2.10 5.96 9.35
CA ASN A 43 -0.92 5.74 10.20
C ASN A 43 -0.74 4.29 10.66
N LYS A 44 -1.25 3.32 9.89
CA LYS A 44 -1.07 1.90 10.20
C LYS A 44 0.25 1.38 9.67
N THR A 45 0.84 0.44 10.39
CA THR A 45 2.03 -0.27 9.95
C THR A 45 1.66 -1.23 8.83
N VAL A 46 2.33 -1.06 7.68
CA VAL A 46 2.09 -1.86 6.48
C VAL A 46 3.31 -2.70 6.13
N VAL A 47 3.08 -3.98 5.86
CA VAL A 47 4.05 -4.90 5.25
C VAL A 47 3.60 -5.21 3.83
N VAL A 48 4.49 -4.99 2.87
CA VAL A 48 4.25 -5.23 1.44
C VAL A 48 4.97 -6.50 1.01
N LEU A 49 4.26 -7.46 0.43
CA LEU A 49 4.83 -8.74 -0.02
C LEU A 49 5.25 -8.71 -1.50
N GLY A 50 4.50 -8.01 -2.33
CA GLY A 50 4.70 -7.89 -3.79
C GLY A 50 5.26 -6.54 -4.20
N ASN A 51 5.38 -6.29 -5.50
CA ASN A 51 5.88 -5.01 -6.00
C ASN A 51 4.76 -3.96 -5.98
N ALA A 52 4.86 -2.97 -5.11
CA ALA A 52 3.88 -1.89 -4.96
C ALA A 52 4.53 -0.54 -5.26
N TYR A 53 3.81 0.35 -5.94
CA TYR A 53 4.34 1.67 -6.31
C TYR A 53 4.62 2.59 -5.10
N TYR A 54 4.10 2.23 -3.92
CA TYR A 54 4.28 2.94 -2.67
C TYR A 54 5.33 2.30 -1.75
N ASP A 55 6.05 1.29 -2.24
CA ASP A 55 7.09 0.57 -1.49
C ASP A 55 8.27 1.49 -1.15
N ASN A 56 8.18 2.11 0.03
CA ASN A 56 9.17 3.06 0.54
C ASN A 56 9.43 2.77 2.02
N ALA A 57 10.69 2.46 2.34
CA ALA A 57 11.13 2.06 3.68
C ALA A 57 10.85 3.09 4.79
N LYS A 58 10.53 4.35 4.45
CA LYS A 58 10.13 5.39 5.41
C LYS A 58 8.68 5.28 5.87
N ILE A 59 7.83 4.55 5.13
CA ILE A 59 6.38 4.47 5.36
C ILE A 59 5.84 3.04 5.45
N CYS A 60 6.55 2.04 4.90
CA CYS A 60 6.19 0.64 5.01
C CYS A 60 7.42 -0.28 5.10
N LEU A 61 7.17 -1.53 5.50
CA LEU A 61 8.16 -2.60 5.47
C LEU A 61 7.96 -3.47 4.23
N LYS A 62 9.04 -3.94 3.63
CA LYS A 62 9.02 -4.70 2.38
C LYS A 62 9.60 -6.09 2.57
N TYR A 63 8.88 -7.10 2.09
CA TYR A 63 9.45 -8.41 1.83
C TYR A 63 10.11 -8.42 0.45
N ASP A 64 11.43 -8.61 0.43
CA ASP A 64 12.26 -8.62 -0.77
C ASP A 64 12.53 -10.03 -1.32
N GLY A 65 11.98 -11.07 -0.70
CA GLY A 65 12.21 -12.47 -1.05
C GLY A 65 13.42 -13.12 -0.37
N ASN A 66 14.32 -12.32 0.21
CA ASN A 66 15.53 -12.80 0.89
C ASN A 66 15.43 -12.66 2.41
N THR A 67 14.67 -11.68 2.89
CA THR A 67 14.44 -11.44 4.31
C THR A 67 13.64 -12.59 4.92
N CYS A 68 13.95 -13.01 6.14
CA CYS A 68 13.10 -13.97 6.85
C CYS A 68 11.72 -13.35 7.13
N LEU A 69 10.66 -13.91 6.54
CA LEU A 69 9.29 -13.36 6.67
C LEU A 69 8.84 -13.28 8.13
N LYS A 70 9.20 -14.28 8.96
CA LYS A 70 8.87 -14.26 10.39
C LYS A 70 9.49 -13.05 11.09
N SER A 71 10.77 -12.80 10.88
CA SER A 71 11.49 -11.68 11.49
C SER A 71 10.96 -10.33 10.99
N LEU A 72 10.58 -10.23 9.72
CA LEU A 72 9.94 -9.03 9.16
C LEU A 72 8.60 -8.73 9.85
N LEU A 73 7.78 -9.76 10.08
CA LEU A 73 6.49 -9.61 10.76
C LEU A 73 6.67 -9.26 12.25
N GLU A 74 7.67 -9.83 12.92
CA GLU A 74 8.02 -9.45 14.30
C GLU A 74 8.50 -8.00 14.38
N GLN A 75 9.30 -7.55 13.41
CA GLN A 75 9.70 -6.14 13.29
C GLN A 75 8.49 -5.22 13.06
N ALA A 76 7.53 -5.66 12.26
CA ALA A 76 6.34 -4.87 11.95
C ALA A 76 5.50 -4.52 13.19
N LEU A 77 5.54 -5.34 14.24
CA LEU A 77 4.84 -5.03 15.50
C LEU A 77 5.40 -3.80 16.21
N ASN A 78 6.66 -3.42 15.93
CA ASN A 78 7.35 -2.31 16.58
C ASN A 78 7.66 -1.15 15.62
N PHE A 79 7.51 -1.37 14.31
CA PHE A 79 7.68 -0.32 13.32
C PHE A 79 6.53 0.68 13.43
N GLN A 80 6.85 1.97 13.49
CA GLN A 80 5.87 3.03 13.39
C GLN A 80 6.39 4.10 12.42
N PRO A 81 5.76 4.27 11.25
CA PRO A 81 6.18 5.30 10.30
C PRO A 81 5.98 6.69 10.90
N LYS A 82 6.94 7.60 10.67
CA LYS A 82 6.79 9.00 11.09
C LYS A 82 5.67 9.65 10.26
N ILE A 83 4.71 10.29 10.92
CA ILE A 83 3.59 11.00 10.28
C ILE A 83 4.08 11.96 9.18
N GLN A 84 5.22 12.63 9.38
CA GLN A 84 5.79 13.51 8.36
C GLN A 84 6.17 12.78 7.07
N ASN A 85 6.73 11.57 7.17
CA ASN A 85 7.09 10.79 5.99
C ASN A 85 5.84 10.38 5.21
N ILE A 86 4.76 10.02 5.93
CA ILE A 86 3.46 9.68 5.34
C ILE A 86 2.88 10.89 4.62
N ASN A 87 2.84 12.05 5.27
CA ASN A 87 2.31 13.27 4.69
C ASN A 87 3.09 13.70 3.44
N ASN A 88 4.43 13.63 3.47
CA ASN A 88 5.26 13.91 2.31
C ASN A 88 4.95 12.94 1.17
N PHE A 89 4.88 11.64 1.45
CA PHE A 89 4.53 10.64 0.45
C PHE A 89 3.15 10.89 -0.17
N LEU A 90 2.12 11.16 0.64
CA LEU A 90 0.76 11.42 0.14
C LEU A 90 0.71 12.71 -0.68
N TYR A 91 1.45 13.74 -0.26
CA TYR A 91 1.57 14.99 -1.00
C TYR A 91 2.21 14.75 -2.37
N ASP A 92 3.33 14.03 -2.43
CA ASP A 92 4.02 13.70 -3.68
C ASP A 92 3.14 12.81 -4.58
N LEU A 93 2.48 11.82 -3.99
CA LEU A 93 1.57 10.94 -4.71
C LEU A 93 0.49 11.75 -5.44
N ILE A 94 -0.19 12.66 -4.72
CA ILE A 94 -1.29 13.45 -5.26
C ILE A 94 -0.82 14.48 -6.29
N ASN A 95 0.28 15.17 -6.01
CA ASN A 95 0.69 16.35 -6.79
C ASN A 95 1.69 16.03 -7.91
N SER A 96 2.42 14.91 -7.82
CA SER A 96 3.50 14.59 -8.76
C SER A 96 3.30 13.27 -9.48
N ASN A 97 2.58 12.30 -8.90
CA ASN A 97 2.50 10.95 -9.46
C ASN A 97 1.10 10.60 -10.02
N LEU A 98 0.02 11.20 -9.50
CA LEU A 98 -1.32 10.95 -10.01
C LEU A 98 -1.59 11.70 -11.30
N VAL A 99 -1.90 10.95 -12.37
CA VAL A 99 -2.31 11.52 -13.65
C VAL A 99 -3.79 11.91 -13.60
N LYS A 100 -4.07 13.20 -13.76
CA LYS A 100 -5.45 13.72 -13.79
C LYS A 100 -6.22 13.25 -15.03
N GLY A 101 -7.48 12.87 -14.82
CA GLY A 101 -8.43 12.53 -15.86
C GLY A 101 -8.53 11.03 -16.13
N GLN A 102 -9.40 10.65 -17.06
CA GLN A 102 -9.61 9.26 -17.45
C GLN A 102 -8.85 8.93 -18.72
N ILE A 103 -8.31 7.71 -18.80
CA ILE A 103 -7.61 7.21 -20.00
C ILE A 103 -8.51 7.29 -21.24
N LYS A 104 -9.81 7.00 -21.09
CA LYS A 104 -10.82 7.03 -22.16
C LYS A 104 -11.65 8.32 -22.19
N GLY A 105 -11.22 9.38 -21.50
CA GLY A 105 -11.92 10.66 -21.53
C GLY A 105 -11.91 11.27 -22.94
N LYS A 106 -12.96 12.02 -23.31
CA LYS A 106 -13.13 12.59 -24.67
C LYS A 106 -11.88 13.33 -25.18
N ASP A 107 -11.20 14.08 -24.31
CA ASP A 107 -10.03 14.88 -24.66
C ASP A 107 -8.70 14.10 -24.63
N LEU A 108 -8.73 12.84 -24.18
CA LEU A 108 -7.58 11.97 -23.95
C LEU A 108 -6.49 12.61 -23.06
N LYS A 109 -6.90 13.48 -22.11
CA LYS A 109 -6.00 14.25 -21.23
C LYS A 109 -4.98 13.36 -20.51
N ALA A 110 -5.44 12.29 -19.86
CA ALA A 110 -4.56 11.37 -19.16
C ALA A 110 -3.61 10.63 -20.12
N ALA A 111 -4.10 10.14 -21.26
CA ALA A 111 -3.29 9.43 -22.24
C ALA A 111 -2.18 10.33 -22.84
N LYS A 112 -2.51 11.59 -23.18
CA LYS A 112 -1.53 12.57 -23.67
C LYS A 112 -0.47 12.87 -22.61
N HIS A 113 -0.87 13.04 -21.35
CA HIS A 113 0.07 13.28 -20.26
C HIS A 113 1.01 12.09 -20.05
N ILE A 114 0.48 10.87 -20.02
CA ILE A 114 1.27 9.63 -19.92
C ILE A 114 2.26 9.53 -21.10
N ALA A 115 1.81 9.78 -22.33
CA ALA A 115 2.67 9.75 -23.51
C ALA A 115 3.84 10.75 -23.40
N ASN A 116 3.57 11.97 -22.91
CA ASN A 116 4.61 12.97 -22.66
C ASN A 116 5.64 12.50 -21.62
N ILE A 117 5.19 11.93 -20.49
CA ILE A 117 6.09 11.41 -19.44
C ILE A 117 7.01 10.33 -20.03
N ILE A 118 6.46 9.38 -20.78
CA ILE A 118 7.24 8.29 -21.38
C ILE A 118 8.24 8.82 -22.41
N SER A 119 7.84 9.82 -23.22
CA SER A 119 8.71 10.39 -24.26
C SER A 119 9.87 11.24 -23.74
N THR A 120 9.77 11.77 -22.52
CA THR A 120 10.80 12.64 -21.91
C THR A 120 11.78 11.89 -21.00
N GLN A 121 11.53 10.60 -20.74
CA GLN A 121 12.40 9.72 -19.94
C GLN A 121 13.37 8.87 -20.79
N ASN A 122 13.26 8.94 -22.13
CA ASN A 122 14.21 8.38 -23.09
C ASN A 122 15.13 9.49 -23.63
#